data_AF-A0A0B2WSJ6-F1
#
_entry.id   AF-A0A0B2WSJ6-F1
#
_cell.length_a   1.000
_cell.length_b   1.000
_cell.length_c   1.000
_cell.angle_alpha   90.00
_cell.angle_beta   90.00
_cell.angle_gamma   90.00
#
_symmetry.space_group_name_H-M   'P 1'
#
loop_
_entity.id
_entity.type
_entity.pdbx_description
1 polymer ?
#
loop_
_entity_poly.entity_id
_entity_poly.type
_entity_poly.pdbx_seq_one_letter_code
_entity_poly.pdbx_strand_id
1 'polypeptide(L)'
;MLPTPDTRHVPYSRVYEPAEDSFLLLDTLSSPSETAFLQSAFPPTSPAPLVLEVGTGSGVVVAFVNAHARALFGHRRLLTCGVDVNAFACRATVRTVAKAAAANAGAGDRDARGRGGRGGRPPGLGRGELPAEPGNRPEDVAGRVAALGGGWRADVVGGSGKTAGWEKLCVLRIWRGAV
;
A
#
# COMPACT_ATOMS: atom_id res chain seq x y z
N MET A 1 5.69 3.94 -12.22
CA MET A 1 5.36 2.89 -11.22
C MET A 1 6.66 2.38 -10.64
N LEU A 2 6.71 2.22 -9.32
CA LEU A 2 7.86 1.63 -8.63
C LEU A 2 7.84 0.10 -8.80
N PRO A 3 9.00 -0.57 -8.89
CA PRO A 3 9.04 -2.01 -9.12
C PRO A 3 8.55 -2.80 -7.90
N THR A 4 7.69 -3.78 -8.16
CA THR A 4 7.19 -4.74 -7.16
C THR A 4 8.30 -5.70 -6.69
N PRO A 5 8.42 -5.98 -5.38
CA PRO A 5 9.37 -6.95 -4.86
C PRO A 5 9.19 -8.38 -5.40
N ASP A 6 10.31 -9.10 -5.58
CA ASP A 6 10.29 -10.49 -6.03
C ASP A 6 9.99 -11.47 -4.88
N THR A 7 8.77 -12.04 -4.90
CA THR A 7 8.28 -13.03 -3.94
C THR A 7 8.35 -14.48 -4.41
N ARG A 8 9.01 -14.81 -5.53
CA ARG A 8 9.05 -16.20 -6.06
C ARG A 8 9.65 -17.24 -5.10
N HIS A 9 10.36 -16.82 -4.06
CA HIS A 9 10.89 -17.71 -3.02
C HIS A 9 9.88 -18.09 -1.94
N VAL A 10 8.71 -17.47 -1.93
CA VAL A 10 7.69 -17.64 -0.89
C VAL A 10 6.93 -18.95 -1.13
N PRO A 11 6.78 -19.82 -0.12
CA PRO A 11 6.02 -21.07 -0.26
C PRO A 11 4.52 -20.78 -0.12
N TYR A 12 3.84 -20.50 -1.23
CA TYR A 12 2.42 -20.10 -1.24
C TYR A 12 1.43 -21.16 -0.73
N SER A 13 1.89 -22.41 -0.54
CA SER A 13 1.10 -23.44 0.18
C SER A 13 0.90 -23.14 1.67
N ARG A 14 1.67 -22.20 2.24
CA ARG A 14 1.62 -21.83 3.67
C ARG A 14 1.64 -20.35 3.93
N VAL A 15 1.82 -19.52 2.91
CA VAL A 15 1.97 -18.07 3.03
C VAL A 15 1.11 -17.41 1.96
N TYR A 16 0.45 -16.32 2.31
CA TYR A 16 -0.38 -15.58 1.37
C TYR A 16 0.40 -15.13 0.13
N GLU A 17 -0.09 -15.46 -1.05
CA GLU A 17 0.44 -14.99 -2.33
C GLU A 17 -0.10 -13.58 -2.61
N PRO A 18 0.75 -12.61 -3.01
CA PRO A 18 0.27 -11.28 -3.39
C PRO A 18 -0.83 -11.34 -4.45
N ALA A 19 -1.96 -10.70 -4.15
CA ALA A 19 -3.12 -10.64 -5.05
C ALA A 19 -3.60 -9.19 -5.24
N GLU A 20 -4.81 -9.02 -5.76
CA GLU A 20 -5.39 -7.71 -6.13
C GLU A 20 -5.39 -6.71 -4.96
N ASP A 21 -5.61 -7.17 -3.73
CA ASP A 21 -5.53 -6.38 -2.50
C ASP A 21 -4.11 -5.84 -2.23
N SER A 22 -3.12 -6.70 -2.39
CA SER A 22 -1.71 -6.35 -2.22
C SER A 22 -1.30 -5.30 -3.24
N PHE A 23 -1.65 -5.50 -4.51
CA PHE A 23 -1.30 -4.57 -5.58
C PHE A 23 -2.06 -3.24 -5.46
N LEU A 24 -3.33 -3.26 -5.04
CA LEU A 24 -4.06 -2.03 -4.74
C LEU A 24 -3.36 -1.22 -3.65
N LEU A 25 -2.84 -1.88 -2.62
CA LEU A 25 -2.11 -1.19 -1.55
C LEU A 25 -0.78 -0.61 -2.06
N LEU A 26 -0.03 -1.32 -2.89
CA LEU A 26 1.21 -0.79 -3.50
C LEU A 26 0.94 0.42 -4.41
N ASP A 27 -0.12 0.34 -5.23
CA ASP A 27 -0.54 1.42 -6.12
C ASP A 27 -0.99 2.64 -5.31
N THR A 28 -1.74 2.41 -4.23
CA THR A 28 -2.20 3.47 -3.32
C THR A 28 -1.01 4.16 -2.65
N LEU A 29 -0.09 3.40 -2.05
CA LEU A 29 1.10 3.93 -1.38
C LEU A 29 1.99 4.74 -2.32
N SER A 30 2.10 4.33 -3.59
CA SER A 30 2.91 5.01 -4.60
C SER A 30 2.16 6.08 -5.40
N SER A 31 0.90 6.34 -5.07
CA SER A 31 0.10 7.38 -5.71
C SER A 31 0.64 8.78 -5.37
N PRO A 32 0.48 9.77 -6.26
CA PRO A 32 0.93 11.15 -5.99
C PRO A 32 0.29 11.75 -4.73
N SER A 33 -0.98 11.47 -4.46
CA SER A 33 -1.69 11.97 -3.29
C SER A 33 -1.18 11.35 -1.99
N GLU A 34 -0.91 10.05 -1.98
CA GLU A 34 -0.46 9.36 -0.77
C GLU A 34 1.00 9.66 -0.46
N THR A 35 1.86 9.69 -1.49
CA THR A 35 3.27 10.11 -1.30
C THR A 35 3.37 11.56 -0.82
N ALA A 36 2.54 12.48 -1.33
CA ALA A 36 2.47 13.85 -0.82
C ALA A 36 2.03 13.90 0.66
N PHE A 37 1.04 13.08 1.04
CA PHE A 37 0.61 12.97 2.43
C PHE A 37 1.75 12.46 3.34
N LEU A 38 2.41 11.36 2.96
CA LEU A 38 3.49 10.77 3.75
C LEU A 38 4.68 11.72 3.89
N GLN A 39 5.06 12.42 2.83
CA GLN A 39 6.16 13.41 2.85
C GLN A 39 5.82 14.63 3.72
N SER A 40 4.54 15.03 3.78
CA SER A 40 4.08 16.11 4.64
C SER A 40 4.01 15.68 6.11
N ALA A 41 3.50 14.48 6.37
CA ALA A 41 3.36 13.92 7.72
C ALA A 41 4.71 13.61 8.37
N PHE A 42 5.70 13.24 7.56
CA PHE A 42 7.05 12.89 8.00
C PHE A 42 8.08 13.72 7.22
N PRO A 43 8.29 14.99 7.57
CA PRO A 43 9.22 15.88 6.86
C PRO A 43 10.70 15.52 7.13
N PRO A 44 11.65 15.93 6.25
CA PRO A 44 13.11 15.73 6.39
C PRO A 44 13.72 16.05 7.76
N THR A 45 13.06 16.95 8.49
CA THR A 45 13.46 17.42 9.82
C THR A 45 12.96 16.53 10.96
N SER A 46 12.04 15.61 10.69
CA SER A 46 11.50 14.68 11.69
C SER A 46 12.43 13.47 11.91
N PRO A 47 12.34 12.79 13.07
CA PRO A 47 13.00 11.50 13.26
C PRO A 47 12.58 10.48 12.19
N ALA A 48 13.46 9.52 11.91
CA ALA A 48 13.17 8.45 10.95
C ALA A 48 11.84 7.73 11.31
N PRO A 49 10.86 7.68 10.40
CA PRO A 49 9.58 7.04 10.70
C PRO A 49 9.74 5.54 10.90
N LEU A 50 8.94 4.98 11.81
CA LEU A 50 8.73 3.54 11.96
C LEU A 50 7.50 3.13 11.16
N VAL A 51 7.66 2.21 10.23
CA VAL A 51 6.57 1.52 9.54
C VAL A 51 6.45 0.12 10.10
N LEU A 52 5.29 -0.18 10.69
CA LEU A 52 4.92 -1.52 11.15
C LEU A 52 3.84 -2.08 10.23
N GLU A 53 4.11 -3.23 9.61
CA GLU A 53 3.10 -4.02 8.91
C GLU A 53 2.62 -5.17 9.81
N VAL A 54 1.30 -5.29 9.97
CA VAL A 54 0.65 -6.39 10.70
C VAL A 54 0.03 -7.35 9.68
N GLY A 55 0.36 -8.63 9.78
CA GLY A 55 -0.07 -9.64 8.81
C GLY A 55 0.72 -9.55 7.50
N THR A 56 2.04 -9.62 7.59
CA THR A 56 2.93 -9.36 6.44
C THR A 56 2.81 -10.37 5.30
N GLY A 57 2.34 -11.59 5.55
CA GLY A 57 2.21 -12.62 4.53
C GLY A 57 3.52 -12.89 3.79
N SER A 58 3.53 -12.66 2.47
CA SER A 58 4.74 -12.78 1.63
C SER A 58 5.81 -11.71 1.93
N GLY A 59 5.44 -10.65 2.64
CA GLY A 59 6.26 -9.47 2.91
C GLY A 59 6.36 -8.49 1.75
N VAL A 60 5.50 -8.60 0.73
CA VAL A 60 5.57 -7.78 -0.48
C VAL A 60 5.39 -6.28 -0.18
N VAL A 61 4.53 -5.92 0.77
CA VAL A 61 4.20 -4.53 1.09
C VAL A 61 5.32 -3.86 1.88
N VAL A 62 5.72 -4.41 3.03
CA VAL A 62 6.86 -3.85 3.80
C VAL A 62 8.15 -3.85 2.98
N ALA A 63 8.38 -4.87 2.13
CA ALA A 63 9.55 -4.88 1.26
C ALA A 63 9.50 -3.77 0.20
N PHE A 64 8.33 -3.48 -0.36
CA PHE A 64 8.13 -2.36 -1.30
C PHE A 64 8.39 -1.02 -0.60
N VAL A 65 7.81 -0.84 0.59
CA VAL A 65 8.01 0.37 1.41
C VAL A 65 9.48 0.57 1.76
N ASN A 66 10.17 -0.48 2.21
CA ASN A 66 11.57 -0.44 2.58
C ASN A 66 12.47 -0.10 1.38
N ALA A 67 12.25 -0.75 0.24
CA ALA A 67 13.03 -0.56 -0.97
C ALA A 67 12.87 0.85 -1.57
N HIS A 68 11.67 1.43 -1.44
CA HIS A 68 11.30 2.69 -2.09
C HIS A 68 11.13 3.85 -1.12
N ALA A 69 11.70 3.76 0.09
CA ALA A 69 11.53 4.75 1.16
C ALA A 69 11.75 6.20 0.69
N ARG A 70 12.75 6.43 -0.19
CA ARG A 70 13.02 7.78 -0.72
C ARG A 70 11.88 8.31 -1.58
N ALA A 71 11.31 7.47 -2.44
CA ALA A 71 10.21 7.88 -3.31
C ALA A 71 8.91 8.07 -2.52
N LEU A 72 8.66 7.22 -1.52
CA LEU A 72 7.42 7.23 -0.75
C LEU A 72 7.40 8.31 0.35
N PHE A 73 8.46 8.39 1.15
CA PHE A 73 8.56 9.25 2.33
C PHE A 73 9.46 10.47 2.13
N GLY A 74 10.16 10.60 1.01
CA GLY A 74 11.21 11.61 0.84
C GLY A 74 12.48 11.33 1.65
N HIS A 75 12.55 10.19 2.35
CA HIS A 75 13.64 9.81 3.26
C HIS A 75 14.35 8.54 2.82
N ARG A 76 15.66 8.48 3.04
CA ARG A 76 16.39 7.19 2.99
C ARG A 76 16.38 6.44 4.32
N ARG A 77 16.02 7.12 5.41
CA ARG A 77 16.03 6.59 6.78
C ARG A 77 14.61 6.26 7.18
N LEU A 78 14.23 5.00 6.98
CA LEU A 78 12.94 4.44 7.36
C LEU A 78 13.21 3.15 8.14
N LEU A 79 12.63 3.01 9.32
CA LEU A 79 12.68 1.75 10.06
C LEU A 79 11.45 0.93 9.69
N THR A 80 11.65 -0.26 9.17
CA THR A 80 10.54 -1.17 8.83
C THR A 80 10.50 -2.35 9.80
N CYS A 81 9.31 -2.70 10.26
CA CYS A 81 9.04 -3.84 11.12
C CYS A 81 7.82 -4.58 10.57
N GLY A 82 7.83 -5.90 10.67
CA GLY A 82 6.75 -6.75 10.20
C GLY A 82 6.42 -7.80 11.24
N VAL A 83 5.13 -8.01 11.51
CA VAL A 83 4.64 -9.07 12.39
C VAL A 83 3.60 -9.91 11.68
N ASP A 84 3.62 -11.21 11.92
CA ASP A 84 2.62 -12.14 11.41
C ASP A 84 2.43 -13.27 12.44
N VAL A 85 1.19 -13.77 12.55
CA VAL A 85 0.88 -14.92 13.40
C VAL A 85 1.52 -16.20 12.85
N ASN A 86 1.79 -16.23 11.54
CA ASN A 86 2.41 -17.34 10.84
C ASN A 86 3.93 -17.19 10.76
N ALA A 87 4.67 -18.05 11.45
CA ALA A 87 6.14 -18.03 11.43
C ALA A 87 6.75 -18.23 10.03
N PHE A 88 6.06 -18.92 9.10
CA PHE A 88 6.51 -19.03 7.71
C PHE A 88 6.43 -17.68 6.99
N ALA A 89 5.39 -16.87 7.27
CA ALA A 89 5.22 -15.53 6.72
C ALA A 89 6.30 -14.58 7.26
N CYS A 90 6.62 -14.62 8.56
CA CYS A 90 7.73 -13.84 9.13
C CYS A 90 9.07 -14.17 8.44
N ARG A 91 9.38 -15.46 8.24
CA ARG A 91 10.62 -15.89 7.54
C ARG A 91 10.62 -15.48 6.07
N ALA A 92 9.50 -15.64 5.38
CA ALA A 92 9.32 -15.20 4.00
C ALA A 92 9.55 -13.69 3.87
N THR A 93 8.98 -12.91 4.78
CA THR A 93 9.07 -11.45 4.84
C THR A 93 10.52 -10.98 4.96
N VAL A 94 11.30 -11.55 5.90
CA VAL A 94 12.73 -11.22 6.04
C VAL A 94 13.47 -11.42 4.72
N ARG A 95 13.23 -12.54 4.03
CA ARG A 95 13.88 -12.83 2.75
C ARG A 95 13.40 -11.88 1.63
N THR A 96 12.11 -11.55 1.58
CA THR A 96 11.55 -10.61 0.61
C THR A 96 12.14 -9.21 0.79
N VAL A 97 12.21 -8.71 2.02
CA VAL A 97 12.81 -7.40 2.35
C VAL A 97 14.29 -7.38 1.98
N ALA A 98 15.05 -8.40 2.35
CA ALA A 98 16.48 -8.48 2.02
C ALA A 98 16.72 -8.46 0.50
N LYS A 99 15.95 -9.24 -0.27
CA LYS A 99 16.04 -9.24 -1.74
C LYS A 99 15.68 -7.88 -2.34
N ALA A 100 14.60 -7.26 -1.87
CA ALA A 100 14.16 -5.96 -2.36
C ALA A 100 15.17 -4.85 -2.05
N ALA A 101 15.75 -4.85 -0.84
CA ALA A 101 16.80 -3.91 -0.45
C ALA A 101 18.05 -4.07 -1.33
N ALA A 102 18.52 -5.30 -1.56
CA ALA A 102 19.68 -5.56 -2.41
C ALA A 102 19.44 -5.10 -3.86
N ALA A 103 18.26 -5.36 -4.42
CA ALA A 103 17.90 -4.93 -5.77
C ALA A 103 17.87 -3.40 -5.93
N ASN A 104 17.56 -2.67 -4.84
CA ASN A 104 17.45 -1.21 -4.86
C ASN A 104 18.71 -0.48 -4.35
N ALA A 105 19.67 -1.19 -3.75
CA ALA A 105 20.95 -0.63 -3.31
C ALA A 105 21.81 -0.08 -4.46
N GLY A 106 21.66 -0.62 -5.68
CA GLY A 106 22.42 -0.23 -6.87
C GLY A 106 21.73 0.81 -7.78
N ALA A 107 20.52 1.27 -7.46
CA ALA A 107 19.75 2.18 -8.30
C ALA A 107 20.05 3.67 -8.06
N GLY A 108 20.95 3.98 -7.13
CA GLY A 108 21.31 5.34 -6.75
C GLY A 108 22.26 6.06 -7.71
N ASP A 109 22.08 6.00 -9.04
CA ASP A 109 22.67 6.98 -9.98
C ASP A 109 22.17 6.89 -11.44
N ARG A 110 20.92 6.48 -11.70
CA ARG A 110 20.38 6.50 -13.07
C ARG A 110 19.02 7.16 -13.12
N ASP A 111 19.04 8.47 -13.24
CA ASP A 111 17.87 9.29 -13.50
C ASP A 111 17.53 9.33 -15.00
N ALA A 112 16.22 9.42 -15.25
CA ALA A 112 15.53 9.90 -16.44
C ALA A 112 15.92 9.34 -17.83
N ARG A 113 15.01 8.53 -18.40
CA ARG A 113 14.59 8.64 -19.83
C ARG A 113 13.21 8.02 -20.02
N GLY A 114 12.29 8.82 -20.54
CA GLY A 114 10.88 8.50 -20.69
C GLY A 114 10.50 7.71 -21.95
N ARG A 115 9.20 7.42 -22.04
CA ARG A 115 8.31 7.14 -23.19
C ARG A 115 7.02 6.60 -22.54
N GLY A 116 5.82 7.15 -22.74
CA GLY A 116 5.18 7.55 -23.99
C GLY A 116 4.36 6.36 -24.52
N GLY A 117 3.06 6.32 -24.21
CA GLY A 117 2.15 5.29 -24.74
C GLY A 117 0.72 5.44 -24.22
N ARG A 118 -0.14 6.09 -25.02
CA ARG A 118 -1.60 6.14 -24.82
C ARG A 118 -2.21 4.83 -25.35
N GLY A 119 -3.09 4.21 -24.58
CA GLY A 119 -3.96 3.12 -25.01
C GLY A 119 -5.39 3.41 -24.59
N GLY A 120 -6.26 3.70 -25.55
CA GLY A 120 -7.70 3.89 -25.33
C GLY A 120 -8.40 2.57 -25.04
N ARG A 121 -9.41 2.61 -24.17
CA ARG A 121 -10.27 1.47 -23.83
C ARG A 121 -11.66 1.71 -24.43
N PRO A 122 -12.32 0.70 -25.04
CA PRO A 122 -13.67 0.88 -25.56
C PRO A 122 -14.70 0.87 -24.42
N PRO A 123 -15.85 1.55 -24.57
CA PRO A 123 -16.92 1.55 -23.58
C PRO A 123 -17.68 0.23 -23.60
N GLY A 124 -17.83 -0.39 -22.42
CA GLY A 124 -18.65 -1.57 -22.19
C GLY A 124 -20.08 -1.16 -21.79
N LEU A 125 -21.04 -1.90 -22.34
CA LEU A 125 -22.49 -1.78 -22.19
C LEU A 125 -22.96 -1.69 -20.73
N GLY A 126 -23.84 -0.72 -20.46
CA GLY A 126 -24.53 -0.57 -19.18
C GLY A 126 -25.44 -1.76 -18.88
N ARG A 127 -25.34 -2.28 -17.66
CA ARG A 127 -26.32 -3.20 -17.08
C ARG A 127 -27.05 -2.46 -15.96
N GLY A 128 -28.37 -2.58 -15.96
CA GLY A 128 -29.30 -1.86 -15.11
C GLY A 128 -29.01 -1.98 -13.61
N GLU A 129 -29.35 -0.92 -12.90
CA GLU A 129 -29.28 -0.81 -11.45
C GLU A 129 -30.23 -1.81 -10.79
N LEU A 130 -29.65 -2.77 -10.08
CA LEU A 130 -30.32 -3.55 -9.04
C LEU A 130 -30.22 -2.78 -7.72
N PRO A 131 -31.23 -2.85 -6.82
CA PRO A 131 -31.23 -2.12 -5.56
C PRO A 131 -30.06 -2.55 -4.65
N ALA A 132 -29.47 -1.56 -3.95
CA ALA A 132 -28.25 -1.69 -3.17
C ALA A 132 -28.51 -2.24 -1.75
N GLU A 133 -28.10 -3.48 -1.50
CA GLU A 133 -28.02 -4.14 -0.17
C GLU A 133 -26.56 -4.13 0.35
N PRO A 134 -26.27 -4.32 1.66
CA PRO A 134 -25.22 -3.59 2.36
C PRO A 134 -23.81 -4.15 2.11
N GLY A 135 -23.04 -3.47 1.27
CA GLY A 135 -21.58 -3.65 1.19
C GLY A 135 -20.85 -3.13 2.45
N ASN A 136 -19.52 -3.15 2.44
CA ASN A 136 -18.66 -2.72 3.56
C ASN A 136 -18.65 -1.20 3.87
N ARG A 137 -19.47 -0.39 3.18
CA ARG A 137 -19.70 1.05 3.38
C ARG A 137 -18.47 1.82 3.92
N PRO A 138 -17.37 1.90 3.16
CA PRO A 138 -16.11 2.43 3.65
C PRO A 138 -16.20 3.91 4.08
N GLU A 139 -17.08 4.69 3.44
CA GLU A 139 -17.34 6.08 3.85
C GLU A 139 -18.03 6.19 5.22
N ASP A 140 -18.98 5.28 5.52
CA ASP A 140 -19.61 5.23 6.84
C ASP A 140 -18.57 4.83 7.91
N VAL A 141 -17.66 3.91 7.57
CA VAL A 141 -16.54 3.53 8.46
C VAL A 141 -15.62 4.72 8.70
N ALA A 142 -15.25 5.47 7.66
CA ALA A 142 -14.44 6.68 7.78
C ALA A 142 -15.12 7.74 8.68
N GLY A 143 -16.41 7.97 8.46
CA GLY A 143 -17.22 8.88 9.28
C GLY A 143 -17.27 8.47 10.76
N ARG A 144 -17.42 7.18 11.03
CA ARG A 144 -17.39 6.64 12.41
C ARG A 144 -16.03 6.82 13.09
N VAL A 145 -14.93 6.65 12.35
CA VAL A 145 -13.58 6.90 12.90
C VAL A 145 -13.38 8.39 13.22
N ALA A 146 -13.80 9.29 12.32
CA ALA A 146 -13.74 10.73 12.59
C ALA A 146 -14.61 11.15 13.79
N ALA A 147 -15.73 10.46 14.02
CA ALA A 147 -16.62 10.70 15.15
C ALA A 147 -16.10 10.19 16.50
N LEU A 148 -14.98 9.46 16.55
CA LEU A 148 -14.37 9.02 17.82
C LEU A 148 -13.84 10.20 18.67
N GLY A 149 -13.76 11.41 18.10
CA GLY A 149 -13.20 12.59 18.77
C GLY A 149 -11.67 12.51 18.87
N GLY A 150 -11.04 13.36 19.69
CA GLY A 150 -9.60 13.29 19.97
C GLY A 150 -8.66 13.59 18.80
N GLY A 151 -9.17 14.16 17.70
CA GLY A 151 -8.40 14.51 16.51
C GLY A 151 -8.23 13.38 15.49
N TRP A 152 -8.96 12.26 15.63
CA TRP A 152 -8.98 11.18 14.64
C TRP A 152 -9.57 11.64 13.30
N ARG A 153 -8.99 11.15 12.21
CA ARG A 153 -9.38 11.42 10.83
C ARG A 153 -9.27 10.13 10.02
N ALA A 154 -10.10 9.98 9.00
CA ALA A 154 -10.05 8.85 8.10
C ALA A 154 -10.53 9.24 6.69
N ASP A 155 -9.85 8.74 5.66
CA ASP A 155 -10.19 8.93 4.24
C ASP A 155 -10.09 7.60 3.50
N VAL A 156 -10.98 7.37 2.54
CA VAL A 156 -10.81 6.33 1.52
C VAL A 156 -9.84 6.86 0.47
N VAL A 157 -8.64 6.29 0.41
CA VAL A 157 -7.51 6.80 -0.41
C VAL A 157 -7.19 5.92 -1.61
N GLY A 158 -7.76 4.72 -1.67
CA GLY A 158 -7.57 3.79 -2.77
C GLY A 158 -8.80 2.91 -2.95
N GLY A 159 -9.09 2.51 -4.18
CA GLY A 159 -10.20 1.61 -4.48
C GLY A 159 -9.93 0.83 -5.77
N SER A 160 -10.30 -0.44 -5.79
CA SER A 160 -10.17 -1.27 -7.00
C SER A 160 -11.12 -0.83 -8.13
N GLY A 161 -12.15 -0.04 -7.80
CA GLY A 161 -13.27 0.29 -8.69
C GLY A 161 -14.14 -0.92 -9.04
N LYS A 162 -13.87 -2.08 -8.43
CA LYS A 162 -14.57 -3.34 -8.64
C LYS A 162 -15.22 -3.79 -7.33
N THR A 163 -16.20 -4.67 -7.48
CA THR A 163 -16.83 -5.39 -6.37
C THR A 163 -16.46 -6.86 -6.46
N ALA A 164 -16.02 -7.45 -5.35
CA ALA A 164 -15.85 -8.90 -5.22
C ALA A 164 -17.08 -9.43 -4.47
N GLY A 165 -18.11 -9.83 -5.23
CA GLY A 165 -19.44 -10.02 -4.66
C GLY A 165 -20.03 -8.69 -4.19
N TRP A 166 -20.30 -8.55 -2.89
CA TRP A 166 -20.91 -7.36 -2.27
C TRP A 166 -19.89 -6.39 -1.66
N GLU A 167 -18.61 -6.79 -1.57
CA GLU A 167 -17.57 -6.01 -0.91
C GLU A 167 -16.80 -5.15 -1.90
N LYS A 168 -16.52 -3.91 -1.50
CA LYS A 168 -15.63 -3.00 -2.23
C LYS A 168 -14.23 -3.12 -1.66
N LEU A 169 -13.28 -3.59 -2.46
CA LEU A 169 -11.87 -3.56 -2.08
C LEU A 169 -11.36 -2.11 -2.14
N CYS A 170 -11.02 -1.54 -1.00
CA CYS A 170 -10.55 -0.17 -0.83
C CYS A 170 -9.46 -0.08 0.24
N VAL A 171 -8.69 1.02 0.20
CA VAL A 171 -7.67 1.37 1.20
C VAL A 171 -8.18 2.55 2.00
N LEU A 172 -8.27 2.36 3.32
CA LEU A 172 -8.66 3.39 4.26
C LEU A 172 -7.40 3.89 4.99
N ARG A 173 -7.14 5.19 4.92
CA ARG A 173 -6.09 5.84 5.70
C ARG A 173 -6.72 6.42 6.95
N ILE A 174 -6.21 6.03 8.12
CA ILE A 174 -6.62 6.55 9.43
C ILE A 174 -5.43 7.23 10.08
N TRP A 175 -5.61 8.45 10.58
CA TRP A 175 -4.54 9.20 11.25
C TRP A 175 -5.10 10.15 12.30
N ARG A 176 -4.21 10.72 13.11
CA ARG A 176 -4.54 11.75 14.09
C ARG A 176 -3.96 13.09 13.62
N GLY A 177 -4.79 14.13 13.57
CA GLY A 177 -4.31 15.49 13.28
C GLY A 177 -3.42 16.01 14.42
N ALA A 178 -2.50 16.92 14.09
CA ALA A 178 -1.82 17.71 15.11
C ALA A 178 -2.87 18.48 15.92
N VAL A 179 -2.77 18.41 17.25
CA VAL A 179 -3.56 19.20 18.20
C VAL A 179 -2.87 20.54 18.39
#